data_AF-A0A2S0KRM4-F1
#
_entry.id   AF-A0A2S0KRM4-F1
#
_cell.length_a   1.000
_cell.length_b   1.000
_cell.length_c   1.000
_cell.angle_alpha   90.00
_cell.angle_beta   90.00
_cell.angle_gamma   90.00
#
_symmetry.space_group_name_H-M   'P 1'
#
loop_
_entity.id
_entity.type
_entity.pdbx_description
1 polymer ?
#
loop_
_entity_poly.entity_id
_entity_poly.type
_entity_poly.pdbx_seq_one_letter_code
_entity_poly.pdbx_strand_id
1 'polypeptide(L)'
;MSPTAGTAGRERRSSAVWPRRCRFRLRWRTTGTSFYFNCGPPGPSERRREMKIALLADLHLPDSERTVKEEVLDWALSAAVRLGADRIVGAGDLTATGTVRAAGRLRRRLESTGIPFLLTPGNAELRTPVERARVRDILRTPVEDDGLLLLDTSRGRLSEEARALLGRPVPAGVLAVTHCPPDAWPEEDRRLLERAFSSGRIARLAAGHRHVDGSFERIELVRGLDPDKARGGAPALVMFDGAAREDVVFDAADPRVWPEAERSAFFARLGCSGMKDPVGVLGRGTAAGMPVFELRYAGAESLSDPALSAALGRWRAGGGGCLSLHLPDLALRDGEIRGVPELRRAAKQAVDLGCSRVTWHVPRIAAAEFPGAAEALQRAAEPVARMLLDAGIEIGIENLHLTPGEAPETRNFGYVPEECREWIELLRWKLDCCSRIGFHFDLGHARNNGELAGRHTISDWYAELGDEINGFHLHQVVQDGDGTLHNHMPLTEPFGTLISLASLFLAWRRGRVNPSPMFLEIREGDPVDSLRSLRRSLGAQ
;
A
#
# COMPACT_ATOMS: atom_id res chain seq x y z
N MET A 1 -50.03 9.65 -34.80
CA MET A 1 -50.41 8.60 -35.76
C MET A 1 -49.62 7.35 -35.41
N SER A 2 -50.27 6.47 -34.67
CA SER A 2 -49.86 5.10 -34.35
C SER A 2 -50.15 4.18 -35.56
N PRO A 3 -50.10 2.83 -35.44
CA PRO A 3 -49.01 1.92 -35.03
C PRO A 3 -48.99 0.63 -35.91
N THR A 4 -48.12 -0.35 -35.62
CA THR A 4 -48.43 -1.81 -35.62
C THR A 4 -47.20 -2.56 -35.07
N ALA A 5 -47.23 -3.32 -33.95
CA ALA A 5 -47.94 -4.58 -33.65
C ALA A 5 -47.44 -5.77 -34.50
N GLY A 6 -47.18 -7.00 -34.01
CA GLY A 6 -47.54 -7.65 -32.74
C GLY A 6 -46.66 -8.90 -32.44
N THR A 7 -46.71 -9.40 -31.19
CA THR A 7 -47.47 -10.58 -30.70
C THR A 7 -46.78 -11.93 -30.97
N ALA A 8 -46.29 -12.68 -29.96
CA ALA A 8 -46.97 -13.45 -28.90
C ALA A 8 -47.35 -14.89 -29.28
N GLY A 9 -47.00 -15.87 -28.42
CA GLY A 9 -47.49 -17.26 -28.41
C GLY A 9 -46.51 -18.22 -27.71
N ARG A 10 -46.59 -18.46 -26.39
CA ARG A 10 -47.41 -19.43 -25.62
C ARG A 10 -47.04 -20.92 -25.74
N GLU A 11 -46.59 -21.44 -24.59
CA GLU A 11 -47.04 -22.64 -23.84
C GLU A 11 -47.17 -24.03 -24.50
N ARG A 12 -46.55 -25.03 -23.84
CA ARG A 12 -47.10 -26.34 -23.38
C ARG A 12 -46.02 -27.02 -22.51
N ARG A 13 -46.13 -27.14 -21.19
CA ARG A 13 -46.80 -28.19 -20.39
C ARG A 13 -46.68 -29.62 -20.94
N SER A 14 -45.97 -30.49 -20.21
CA SER A 14 -46.36 -31.90 -20.03
C SER A 14 -45.99 -32.40 -18.63
N SER A 15 -47.01 -32.90 -17.95
CA SER A 15 -47.07 -33.55 -16.64
C SER A 15 -47.06 -35.08 -16.79
N ALA A 16 -46.46 -35.80 -15.84
CA ALA A 16 -46.87 -37.15 -15.38
C ALA A 16 -46.07 -37.47 -14.10
N VAL A 17 -46.64 -37.51 -12.88
CA VAL A 17 -47.53 -38.51 -12.25
C VAL A 17 -46.77 -39.75 -11.70
N TRP A 18 -46.93 -39.91 -10.38
CA TRP A 18 -46.40 -40.92 -9.45
C TRP A 18 -46.89 -42.37 -9.68
N PRO A 19 -46.29 -43.39 -9.03
CA PRO A 19 -46.90 -43.96 -7.80
C PRO A 19 -45.88 -44.43 -6.73
N ARG A 20 -46.07 -44.05 -5.44
CA ARG A 20 -46.65 -44.82 -4.31
C ARG A 20 -45.80 -45.95 -3.70
N ARG A 21 -45.41 -45.70 -2.43
CA ARG A 21 -45.51 -46.53 -1.21
C ARG A 21 -45.46 -48.07 -1.35
N CYS A 22 -44.51 -48.68 -0.65
CA CYS A 22 -44.72 -49.95 0.05
C CYS A 22 -44.30 -49.81 1.52
N ARG A 23 -45.29 -49.97 2.41
CA ARG A 23 -45.12 -50.28 3.83
C ARG A 23 -45.04 -51.79 3.96
N PHE A 24 -44.14 -52.32 4.79
CA PHE A 24 -44.35 -53.62 5.42
C PHE A 24 -44.23 -53.49 6.94
N ARG A 25 -45.24 -54.04 7.62
CA ARG A 25 -45.38 -54.19 9.07
C ARG A 25 -44.93 -55.60 9.47
N LEU A 26 -44.28 -55.66 10.64
CA LEU A 26 -44.26 -56.72 11.66
C LEU A 26 -44.01 -58.19 11.26
N ARG A 27 -43.03 -58.79 11.93
CA ARG A 27 -43.24 -59.98 12.77
C ARG A 27 -42.25 -60.02 13.93
N TRP A 28 -42.78 -60.08 15.15
CA TRP A 28 -42.05 -60.47 16.36
C TRP A 28 -41.88 -61.99 16.37
N ARG A 29 -40.68 -62.47 16.73
CA ARG A 29 -40.48 -63.76 17.41
C ARG A 29 -39.34 -63.62 18.42
N THR A 30 -39.69 -63.87 19.67
CA THR A 30 -38.85 -64.04 20.85
C THR A 30 -38.25 -65.45 20.89
N THR A 31 -36.95 -65.53 21.22
CA THR A 31 -36.19 -66.58 21.96
C THR A 31 -34.71 -66.28 21.62
N GLY A 32 -33.82 -65.86 22.50
CA GLY A 32 -33.41 -66.43 23.79
C GLY A 32 -31.88 -66.64 23.69
N THR A 33 -31.10 -66.14 24.67
CA THR A 33 -29.64 -66.35 24.89
C THR A 33 -28.69 -65.88 23.76
N SER A 34 -27.56 -65.20 23.97
CA SER A 34 -26.62 -65.14 25.09
C SER A 34 -25.73 -63.88 24.98
N PHE A 35 -25.17 -63.39 26.09
CA PHE A 35 -24.23 -62.25 26.11
C PHE A 35 -22.91 -62.58 25.40
N TYR A 36 -22.50 -61.72 24.46
CA TYR A 36 -21.10 -61.51 24.10
C TYR A 36 -20.85 -60.01 24.03
N PHE A 37 -20.13 -59.48 25.03
CA PHE A 37 -19.49 -58.18 24.93
C PHE A 37 -18.39 -58.29 23.89
N ASN A 38 -18.67 -57.80 22.68
CA ASN A 38 -17.66 -57.65 21.64
C ASN A 38 -17.00 -56.28 21.83
N CYS A 39 -15.91 -56.25 22.59
CA CYS A 39 -14.96 -55.14 22.58
C CYS A 39 -14.27 -55.14 21.22
N GLY A 40 -14.94 -54.57 20.21
CA GLY A 40 -14.29 -54.26 18.94
C GLY A 40 -13.11 -53.30 19.19
N PRO A 41 -12.05 -53.38 18.39
CA PRO A 41 -10.99 -52.37 18.42
C PRO A 41 -11.62 -51.00 18.21
N PRO A 42 -11.10 -49.93 18.84
CA PRO A 42 -11.60 -48.59 18.59
C PRO A 42 -11.60 -48.37 17.08
N GLY A 43 -12.78 -48.04 16.54
CA GLY A 43 -12.89 -47.59 15.15
C GLY A 43 -11.87 -46.46 14.91
N PRO A 44 -11.46 -46.23 13.65
CA PRO A 44 -10.52 -45.16 13.35
C PRO A 44 -11.05 -43.91 14.04
N SER A 45 -10.25 -43.36 14.96
CA SER A 45 -10.55 -42.08 15.57
C SER A 45 -10.95 -41.16 14.43
N GLU A 46 -12.11 -40.53 14.50
CA GLU A 46 -12.41 -39.40 13.65
C GLU A 46 -11.23 -38.46 13.87
N ARG A 47 -10.29 -38.45 12.93
CA ARG A 47 -9.22 -37.45 12.91
C ARG A 47 -10.00 -36.15 12.82
N ARG A 48 -10.08 -35.43 13.95
CA ARG A 48 -10.59 -34.06 13.96
C ARG A 48 -9.88 -33.39 12.80
N ARG A 49 -10.66 -32.94 11.81
CA ARG A 49 -10.13 -32.13 10.73
C ARG A 49 -9.38 -30.98 11.40
N GLU A 50 -8.10 -30.82 11.07
CA GLU A 50 -7.32 -29.70 11.58
C GLU A 50 -7.98 -28.39 11.13
N MET A 51 -8.07 -27.45 12.06
CA MET A 51 -8.77 -26.18 11.83
C MET A 51 -7.97 -25.32 10.86
N LYS A 52 -8.62 -24.82 9.82
CA LYS A 52 -8.03 -23.91 8.84
C LYS A 52 -8.20 -22.46 9.27
N ILE A 53 -7.10 -21.76 9.44
CA ILE A 53 -7.07 -20.37 9.91
C ILE A 53 -6.53 -19.47 8.79
N ALA A 54 -7.30 -18.44 8.44
CA ALA A 54 -6.86 -17.35 7.57
C ALA A 54 -6.36 -16.19 8.43
N LEU A 55 -5.08 -15.84 8.33
CA LEU A 55 -4.45 -14.76 9.08
C LEU A 55 -4.37 -13.49 8.22
N LEU A 56 -5.06 -12.44 8.67
CA LEU A 56 -5.09 -11.11 8.07
C LEU A 56 -4.22 -10.19 8.94
N ALA A 57 -2.99 -9.95 8.51
CA ALA A 57 -2.05 -9.11 9.27
C ALA A 57 -1.86 -7.74 8.63
N ASP A 58 -1.81 -6.71 9.47
CA ASP A 58 -1.34 -5.35 9.16
C ASP A 58 -1.89 -4.73 7.86
N LEU A 59 -3.21 -4.69 7.70
CA LEU A 59 -3.89 -4.12 6.52
C LEU A 59 -3.76 -2.60 6.40
N HIS A 60 -3.69 -1.89 7.52
CA HIS A 60 -3.66 -0.43 7.59
C HIS A 60 -4.79 0.24 6.79
N LEU A 61 -6.03 -0.21 7.01
CA LEU A 61 -7.20 0.29 6.28
C LEU A 61 -7.46 1.78 6.64
N PRO A 62 -7.39 2.71 5.67
CA PRO A 62 -7.63 4.13 5.93
C PRO A 62 -9.13 4.42 5.94
N ASP A 63 -9.52 5.66 6.19
CA ASP A 63 -10.94 6.04 6.17
C ASP A 63 -11.55 6.00 4.76
N SER A 64 -10.75 6.27 3.73
CA SER A 64 -11.17 6.28 2.35
C SER A 64 -11.42 4.87 1.80
N GLU A 65 -12.60 4.69 1.19
CA GLU A 65 -13.02 3.44 0.53
C GLU A 65 -12.55 3.34 -0.92
N ARG A 66 -11.84 4.36 -1.40
CA ARG A 66 -11.37 4.43 -2.80
C ARG A 66 -9.95 3.88 -2.97
N THR A 67 -9.31 3.48 -1.87
CA THR A 67 -7.93 3.03 -1.85
C THR A 67 -7.78 1.60 -2.39
N VAL A 68 -6.60 1.26 -2.91
CA VAL A 68 -6.29 -0.11 -3.33
C VAL A 68 -6.28 -1.11 -2.17
N LYS A 69 -6.22 -0.63 -0.92
CA LYS A 69 -6.29 -1.46 0.29
C LYS A 69 -7.65 -2.13 0.47
N GLU A 70 -8.73 -1.50 0.01
CA GLU A 70 -10.06 -2.13 -0.04
C GLU A 70 -10.07 -3.36 -0.96
N GLU A 71 -9.38 -3.27 -2.10
CA GLU A 71 -9.30 -4.39 -3.02
C GLU A 71 -8.50 -5.56 -2.43
N VAL A 72 -7.40 -5.26 -1.71
CA VAL A 72 -6.64 -6.29 -1.00
C VAL A 72 -7.48 -6.95 0.10
N LEU A 73 -8.25 -6.17 0.86
CA LEU A 73 -9.18 -6.73 1.86
C LEU A 73 -10.23 -7.64 1.19
N ASP A 74 -10.88 -7.17 0.13
CA ASP A 74 -11.91 -7.92 -0.58
C ASP A 74 -11.34 -9.22 -1.19
N TRP A 75 -10.13 -9.16 -1.76
CA TRP A 75 -9.43 -10.35 -2.23
C TRP A 75 -9.10 -11.32 -1.10
N ALA A 76 -8.55 -10.84 0.02
CA ALA A 76 -8.13 -11.70 1.14
C ALA A 76 -9.34 -12.42 1.76
N LEU A 77 -10.45 -11.71 1.98
CA LEU A 77 -11.69 -12.30 2.49
C LEU A 77 -12.28 -13.30 1.50
N SER A 78 -12.29 -12.98 0.20
CA SER A 78 -12.75 -13.91 -0.85
C SER A 78 -11.86 -15.16 -0.93
N ALA A 79 -10.55 -15.01 -0.73
CA ALA A 79 -9.60 -16.11 -0.69
C ALA A 79 -9.85 -17.00 0.54
N ALA A 80 -10.05 -16.43 1.72
CA ALA A 80 -10.38 -17.18 2.94
C ALA A 80 -11.65 -18.02 2.75
N VAL A 81 -12.71 -17.45 2.15
CA VAL A 81 -13.95 -18.18 1.83
C VAL A 81 -13.69 -19.29 0.82
N ARG A 82 -13.01 -18.99 -0.30
CA ARG A 82 -12.72 -19.97 -1.36
C ARG A 82 -11.89 -21.15 -0.86
N LEU A 83 -10.93 -20.90 0.02
CA LEU A 83 -10.04 -21.91 0.59
C LEU A 83 -10.65 -22.65 1.79
N GLY A 84 -11.87 -22.28 2.19
CA GLY A 84 -12.62 -22.94 3.24
C GLY A 84 -12.00 -22.75 4.63
N ALA A 85 -11.60 -21.52 4.96
CA ALA A 85 -11.15 -21.16 6.30
C ALA A 85 -12.28 -21.40 7.33
N ASP A 86 -11.93 -22.07 8.43
CA ASP A 86 -12.82 -22.27 9.57
C ASP A 86 -12.82 -21.05 10.50
N ARG A 87 -11.72 -20.29 10.51
CA ARG A 87 -11.54 -19.05 11.27
C ARG A 87 -10.78 -17.99 10.48
N ILE A 88 -11.14 -16.74 10.72
CA ILE A 88 -10.33 -15.58 10.34
C ILE A 88 -9.68 -15.01 11.61
N VAL A 89 -8.37 -14.78 11.58
CA VAL A 89 -7.66 -14.08 12.65
C VAL A 89 -7.10 -12.79 12.10
N GLY A 90 -7.53 -11.66 12.64
CA GLY A 90 -6.94 -10.35 12.37
C GLY A 90 -5.83 -10.03 13.36
N ALA A 91 -4.66 -9.65 12.88
CA ALA A 91 -3.51 -9.35 13.72
C ALA A 91 -2.90 -8.00 13.37
N GLY A 92 -2.76 -7.14 14.38
CA GLY A 92 -1.97 -5.93 14.25
C GLY A 92 -2.71 -4.74 13.67
N ASP A 93 -1.98 -3.92 12.93
CA ASP A 93 -2.44 -2.62 12.45
C ASP A 93 -3.48 -2.82 11.32
N LEU A 94 -4.73 -3.16 11.70
CA LEU A 94 -5.81 -3.45 10.74
C LEU A 94 -6.43 -2.18 10.16
N THR A 95 -6.42 -1.10 10.93
CA THR A 95 -6.76 0.26 10.53
C THR A 95 -5.49 1.11 10.37
N ALA A 96 -5.53 2.19 9.59
CA ALA A 96 -4.36 3.05 9.40
C ALA A 96 -4.05 3.90 10.65
N THR A 97 -5.09 4.42 11.31
CA THR A 97 -4.98 5.39 12.41
C THR A 97 -5.96 5.14 13.57
N GLY A 98 -6.71 4.03 13.57
CA GLY A 98 -7.63 3.72 14.66
C GLY A 98 -8.84 4.64 14.67
N THR A 99 -9.55 4.73 13.55
CA THR A 99 -10.80 5.48 13.41
C THR A 99 -12.02 4.55 13.47
N VAL A 100 -13.14 5.08 13.96
CA VAL A 100 -14.44 4.37 14.02
C VAL A 100 -14.93 4.00 12.63
N ARG A 101 -14.68 4.85 11.63
CA ARG A 101 -15.11 4.61 10.25
C ARG A 101 -14.42 3.39 9.65
N ALA A 102 -13.08 3.36 9.66
CA ALA A 102 -12.31 2.22 9.16
C ALA A 102 -12.61 0.94 9.97
N ALA A 103 -12.62 1.02 11.30
CA ALA A 103 -12.92 -0.13 12.16
C ALA A 103 -14.31 -0.71 11.92
N GLY A 104 -15.33 0.15 11.82
CA GLY A 104 -16.70 -0.27 11.55
C GLY A 104 -16.85 -0.91 10.16
N ARG A 105 -16.12 -0.40 9.15
CA ARG A 105 -16.12 -0.99 7.82
C ARG A 105 -15.44 -2.36 7.79
N LEU A 106 -14.26 -2.47 8.38
CA LEU A 106 -13.55 -3.75 8.54
C LEU A 106 -14.45 -4.80 9.21
N ARG A 107 -15.09 -4.44 10.33
CA ARG A 107 -16.01 -5.31 11.06
C ARG A 107 -17.14 -5.83 10.17
N ARG A 108 -17.82 -4.94 9.44
CA ARG A 108 -18.91 -5.32 8.52
C ARG A 108 -18.42 -6.27 7.41
N ARG A 109 -17.23 -6.02 6.86
CA ARG A 109 -16.64 -6.88 5.82
C ARG A 109 -16.34 -8.28 6.35
N LEU A 110 -15.76 -8.38 7.54
CA LEU A 110 -15.53 -9.66 8.23
C LEU A 110 -16.84 -10.42 8.48
N GLU A 111 -17.85 -9.74 9.04
CA GLU A 111 -19.17 -10.33 9.30
C GLU A 111 -19.84 -10.84 8.02
N SER A 112 -19.67 -10.15 6.89
CA SER A 112 -20.25 -10.55 5.61
C SER A 112 -19.70 -11.86 5.04
N THR A 113 -18.54 -12.33 5.51
CA THR A 113 -17.97 -13.61 5.08
C THR A 113 -18.71 -14.81 5.67
N GLY A 114 -19.42 -14.64 6.78
CA GLY A 114 -20.00 -15.74 7.56
C GLY A 114 -18.98 -16.63 8.30
N ILE A 115 -17.68 -16.32 8.20
CA ILE A 115 -16.62 -17.05 8.90
C ILE A 115 -16.41 -16.41 10.28
N PRO A 116 -16.39 -17.19 11.39
CA PRO A 116 -16.09 -16.64 12.70
C PRO A 116 -14.69 -16.04 12.75
N PHE A 117 -14.54 -14.91 13.45
CA PHE A 117 -13.26 -14.18 13.48
C PHE A 117 -12.86 -13.71 14.88
N LEU A 118 -11.54 -13.62 15.08
CA LEU A 118 -10.91 -13.08 16.27
C LEU A 118 -9.88 -12.01 15.88
N LEU A 119 -9.78 -10.93 16.64
CA LEU A 119 -8.94 -9.78 16.35
C LEU A 119 -8.05 -9.44 17.55
N THR A 120 -6.76 -9.23 17.28
CA THR A 120 -5.83 -8.62 18.25
C THR A 120 -5.33 -7.28 17.69
N PRO A 121 -5.39 -6.19 18.46
CA PRO A 121 -5.10 -4.85 17.95
C PRO A 121 -3.61 -4.63 17.70
N GLY A 122 -3.31 -3.71 16.79
CA GLY A 122 -1.99 -3.14 16.60
C GLY A 122 -1.85 -1.78 17.27
N ASN A 123 -0.69 -1.14 17.07
CA ASN A 123 -0.47 0.22 17.55
C ASN A 123 -1.34 1.24 16.80
N ALA A 124 -1.73 0.96 15.55
CA ALA A 124 -2.50 1.85 14.71
C ALA A 124 -3.90 2.10 15.29
N GLU A 125 -4.55 1.07 15.84
CA GLU A 125 -5.84 1.18 16.52
C GLU A 125 -5.82 2.16 17.71
N LEU A 126 -4.63 2.52 18.21
CA LEU A 126 -4.45 3.44 19.34
C LEU A 126 -4.15 4.88 18.92
N ARG A 127 -3.86 5.14 17.64
CA ARG A 127 -3.32 6.43 17.15
C ARG A 127 -4.30 7.60 17.23
N THR A 128 -5.61 7.36 17.21
CA THR A 128 -6.63 8.42 17.38
C THR A 128 -7.19 8.42 18.81
N PRO A 129 -6.70 9.27 19.74
CA PRO A 129 -7.03 9.13 21.16
C PRO A 129 -8.51 9.32 21.47
N VAL A 130 -9.16 10.24 20.75
CA VAL A 130 -10.59 10.58 20.95
C VAL A 130 -11.54 9.46 20.51
N GLU A 131 -11.10 8.56 19.63
CA GLU A 131 -11.91 7.46 19.09
C GLU A 131 -11.54 6.09 19.65
N ARG A 132 -10.36 5.96 20.25
CA ARG A 132 -9.76 4.71 20.73
C ARG A 132 -10.72 3.79 21.48
N ALA A 133 -11.52 4.32 22.40
CA ALA A 133 -12.46 3.51 23.18
C ALA A 133 -13.53 2.86 22.28
N ARG A 134 -14.09 3.64 21.35
CA ARG A 134 -15.12 3.16 20.41
C ARG A 134 -14.54 2.17 19.40
N VAL A 135 -13.34 2.42 18.90
CA VAL A 135 -12.64 1.49 18.01
C VAL A 135 -12.38 0.15 18.68
N ARG A 136 -11.88 0.16 19.92
CA ARG A 136 -11.72 -1.05 20.72
C ARG A 136 -13.04 -1.80 20.87
N ASP A 137 -14.14 -1.09 21.15
CA ASP A 137 -15.43 -1.73 21.34
C ASP A 137 -15.97 -2.37 20.04
N ILE A 138 -15.74 -1.74 18.88
CA ILE A 138 -16.11 -2.25 17.54
C ILE A 138 -15.29 -3.50 17.18
N LEU A 139 -13.98 -3.46 17.42
CA LEU A 139 -13.06 -4.54 17.06
C LEU A 139 -12.96 -5.63 18.13
N ARG A 140 -13.71 -5.50 19.23
CA ARG A 140 -13.68 -6.49 20.31
C ARG A 140 -14.18 -7.86 19.84
N THR A 141 -13.36 -8.87 20.12
CA THR A 141 -13.68 -10.29 19.95
C THR A 141 -13.17 -11.07 21.17
N PRO A 142 -13.53 -12.35 21.32
CA PRO A 142 -12.78 -13.23 22.20
C PRO A 142 -11.28 -13.22 21.86
N VAL A 143 -10.46 -13.50 22.88
CA VAL A 143 -8.99 -13.57 22.79
C VAL A 143 -8.48 -15.02 22.81
N GLU A 144 -9.40 -15.98 22.89
CA GLU A 144 -9.14 -17.42 22.94
C GLU A 144 -10.30 -18.14 22.21
N ASP A 145 -9.98 -19.18 21.45
CA ASP A 145 -10.91 -20.14 20.82
C ASP A 145 -10.19 -21.50 20.71
N ASP A 146 -10.89 -22.57 20.28
CA ASP A 146 -10.33 -23.92 20.16
C ASP A 146 -9.03 -23.91 19.35
N GLY A 147 -7.88 -24.14 19.99
CA GLY A 147 -6.57 -24.14 19.34
C GLY A 147 -5.95 -22.77 19.04
N LEU A 148 -6.56 -21.65 19.47
CA LEU A 148 -6.13 -20.28 19.16
C LEU A 148 -5.97 -19.42 20.41
N LEU A 149 -4.92 -18.59 20.43
CA LEU A 149 -4.68 -17.62 21.49
C LEU A 149 -4.19 -16.28 20.93
N LEU A 150 -4.88 -15.20 21.28
CA LEU A 150 -4.53 -13.86 20.84
C LEU A 150 -3.78 -13.09 21.94
N LEU A 151 -2.58 -12.61 21.61
CA LEU A 151 -1.72 -11.85 22.50
C LEU A 151 -1.72 -10.38 22.04
N ASP A 152 -2.41 -9.52 22.79
CA ASP A 152 -2.38 -8.08 22.57
C ASP A 152 -1.01 -7.51 22.93
N THR A 153 -0.33 -7.00 21.90
CA THR A 153 0.96 -6.32 21.97
C THR A 153 0.93 -4.95 21.31
N SER A 154 -0.26 -4.34 21.18
CA SER A 154 -0.48 -3.02 20.58
C SER A 154 0.35 -1.89 21.19
N ARG A 155 0.91 -2.09 22.39
CA ARG A 155 1.77 -1.15 23.11
C ARG A 155 3.24 -1.58 23.18
N GLY A 156 3.68 -2.51 22.34
CA GLY A 156 5.04 -3.05 22.33
C GLY A 156 5.36 -3.99 23.50
N ARG A 157 4.36 -4.40 24.26
CA ARG A 157 4.45 -5.33 25.40
C ARG A 157 3.15 -6.10 25.55
N LEU A 158 3.17 -7.23 26.24
CA LEU A 158 1.94 -8.00 26.51
C LEU A 158 0.98 -7.17 27.37
N SER A 159 -0.29 -7.16 27.00
CA SER A 159 -1.35 -6.67 27.89
C SER A 159 -1.47 -7.53 29.16
N GLU A 160 -2.07 -7.00 30.22
CA GLU A 160 -2.29 -7.77 31.46
C GLU A 160 -3.12 -9.03 31.21
N GLU A 161 -4.13 -8.93 30.33
CA GLU A 161 -4.94 -10.06 29.89
C GLU A 161 -4.11 -11.10 29.14
N ALA A 162 -3.25 -10.67 28.22
CA ALA A 162 -2.35 -11.57 27.48
C ALA A 162 -1.36 -12.29 28.41
N ARG A 163 -0.80 -11.60 29.41
CA ARG A 163 0.05 -12.19 30.46
C ARG A 163 -0.72 -13.24 31.27
N ALA A 164 -1.95 -12.93 31.67
CA ALA A 164 -2.80 -13.86 32.40
C ALA A 164 -3.16 -15.09 31.56
N LEU A 165 -3.46 -14.91 30.26
CA LEU A 165 -3.70 -16.02 29.34
C LEU A 165 -2.52 -16.97 29.28
N LEU A 166 -1.30 -16.46 29.05
CA LEU A 166 -0.09 -17.29 29.02
C LEU A 166 0.17 -18.04 30.34
N GLY A 167 -0.25 -17.47 31.47
CA GLY A 167 -0.08 -18.06 32.81
C GLY A 167 -1.07 -19.17 33.18
N ARG A 168 -2.17 -19.36 32.43
CA ARG A 168 -3.17 -20.40 32.73
C ARG A 168 -2.69 -21.82 32.34
N PRO A 169 -3.30 -22.89 32.84
CA PRO A 169 -3.23 -24.21 32.22
C PRO A 169 -4.28 -24.30 31.09
N VAL A 170 -3.87 -24.65 29.86
CA VAL A 170 -4.75 -24.88 28.70
C VAL A 170 -4.28 -26.12 27.93
N PRO A 171 -5.07 -26.65 26.97
CA PRO A 171 -4.64 -27.74 26.11
C PRO A 171 -3.33 -27.42 25.38
N ALA A 172 -2.44 -28.40 25.28
CA ALA A 172 -1.17 -28.26 24.59
C ALA A 172 -1.37 -28.06 23.07
N GLY A 173 -0.48 -27.29 22.45
CA GLY A 173 -0.36 -27.20 20.99
C GLY A 173 -1.14 -26.07 20.32
N VAL A 174 -1.46 -24.96 21.01
CA VAL A 174 -2.21 -23.85 20.39
C VAL A 174 -1.34 -23.01 19.45
N LEU A 175 -1.97 -22.41 18.43
CA LEU A 175 -1.39 -21.32 17.66
C LEU A 175 -1.65 -20.00 18.40
N ALA A 176 -0.57 -19.33 18.81
CA ALA A 176 -0.65 -17.97 19.31
C ALA A 176 -0.52 -16.97 18.15
N VAL A 177 -1.24 -15.86 18.23
CA VAL A 177 -1.17 -14.78 17.23
C VAL A 177 -1.01 -13.44 17.94
N THR A 178 -0.12 -12.60 17.42
CA THR A 178 0.20 -11.30 17.99
C THR A 178 0.53 -10.27 16.91
N HIS A 179 0.53 -9.00 17.30
CA HIS A 179 0.96 -7.91 16.44
C HIS A 179 2.50 -7.81 16.39
N CYS A 180 3.13 -7.40 17.51
CA CYS A 180 4.57 -7.20 17.56
C CYS A 180 5.31 -8.53 17.78
N PRO A 181 6.43 -8.79 17.06
CA PRO A 181 7.25 -9.97 17.31
C PRO A 181 7.96 -9.90 18.68
N PRO A 182 8.31 -11.06 19.28
CA PRO A 182 8.81 -11.12 20.66
C PRO A 182 10.11 -10.37 20.92
N ASP A 183 10.98 -10.21 19.93
CA ASP A 183 12.25 -9.50 20.08
C ASP A 183 12.08 -8.00 20.34
N ALA A 184 10.90 -7.43 20.06
CA ALA A 184 10.54 -6.08 20.47
C ALA A 184 9.97 -6.01 21.91
N TRP A 185 9.71 -7.14 22.57
CA TRP A 185 9.05 -7.17 23.88
C TRP A 185 10.03 -7.02 25.04
N PRO A 186 9.56 -6.51 26.20
CA PRO A 186 10.30 -6.60 27.45
C PRO A 186 10.74 -8.04 27.76
N GLU A 187 11.91 -8.18 28.38
CA GLU A 187 12.49 -9.47 28.78
C GLU A 187 11.52 -10.34 29.60
N GLU A 188 10.74 -9.72 30.49
CA GLU A 188 9.74 -10.42 31.31
C GLU A 188 8.64 -11.11 30.48
N ASP A 189 8.22 -10.46 29.39
CA ASP A 189 7.18 -10.95 28.48
C ASP A 189 7.72 -12.05 27.58
N ARG A 190 8.96 -11.91 27.12
CA ARG A 190 9.67 -12.99 26.39
C ARG A 190 9.78 -14.25 27.22
N ARG A 191 10.15 -14.13 28.51
CA ARG A 191 10.22 -15.29 29.41
C ARG A 191 8.87 -15.98 29.65
N LEU A 192 7.76 -15.23 29.63
CA LEU A 192 6.42 -15.82 29.70
C LEU A 192 6.13 -16.66 28.47
N LEU A 193 6.45 -16.15 27.27
CA LEU A 193 6.31 -16.88 26.01
C LEU A 193 7.19 -18.14 25.97
N GLU A 194 8.46 -18.03 26.39
CA GLU A 194 9.39 -19.17 26.47
C GLU A 194 8.88 -20.28 27.39
N ARG A 195 8.30 -19.93 28.54
CA ARG A 195 7.65 -20.90 29.43
C ARG A 195 6.45 -21.57 28.77
N ALA A 196 5.66 -20.82 28.01
CA ALA A 196 4.51 -21.36 27.27
C ALA A 196 4.95 -22.26 26.09
N PHE A 197 6.07 -21.97 25.44
CA PHE A 197 6.68 -22.89 24.47
C PHE A 197 7.23 -24.15 25.15
N SER A 198 7.91 -23.99 26.28
CA SER A 198 8.56 -25.10 27.01
C SER A 198 7.54 -26.09 27.60
N SER A 199 6.38 -25.59 28.04
CA SER A 199 5.29 -26.44 28.54
C SER A 199 4.51 -27.15 27.42
N GLY A 200 4.82 -26.89 26.15
CA GLY A 200 4.06 -27.38 25.01
C GLY A 200 2.69 -26.71 24.84
N ARG A 201 2.39 -25.68 25.65
CA ARG A 201 1.15 -24.92 25.55
C ARG A 201 1.01 -24.28 24.17
N ILE A 202 2.02 -23.49 23.78
CA ILE A 202 2.05 -22.86 22.46
C ILE A 202 2.92 -23.74 21.55
N ALA A 203 2.35 -24.17 20.42
CA ALA A 203 3.12 -24.84 19.37
C ALA A 203 3.87 -23.83 18.52
N ARG A 204 3.20 -22.74 18.13
CA ARG A 204 3.72 -21.68 17.27
C ARG A 204 3.15 -20.31 17.62
N LEU A 205 3.88 -19.27 17.26
CA LEU A 205 3.47 -17.87 17.33
C LEU A 205 3.52 -17.26 15.93
N ALA A 206 2.39 -16.74 15.43
CA ALA A 206 2.38 -15.89 14.25
C ALA A 206 2.42 -14.41 14.66
N ALA A 207 3.27 -13.60 14.03
CA ALA A 207 3.44 -12.19 14.33
C ALA A 207 3.50 -11.33 13.06
N GLY A 208 2.80 -10.19 13.11
CA GLY A 208 2.84 -9.16 12.07
C GLY A 208 3.90 -8.09 12.34
N HIS A 209 3.50 -6.82 12.21
CA HIS A 209 4.23 -5.57 12.45
C HIS A 209 5.41 -5.28 11.51
N ARG A 210 6.20 -6.29 11.14
CA ARG A 210 7.41 -6.13 10.33
C ARG A 210 7.16 -6.11 8.82
N HIS A 211 5.97 -6.49 8.39
CA HIS A 211 5.59 -6.59 7.00
C HIS A 211 6.57 -7.45 6.17
N VAL A 212 7.13 -8.51 6.75
CA VAL A 212 8.03 -9.43 6.06
C VAL A 212 7.71 -10.87 6.43
N ASP A 213 7.85 -11.79 5.47
CA ASP A 213 7.75 -13.21 5.74
C ASP A 213 9.07 -13.73 6.36
N GLY A 214 8.96 -14.61 7.35
CA GLY A 214 10.11 -15.25 7.96
C GLY A 214 9.67 -16.35 8.93
N SER A 215 10.53 -17.34 9.14
CA SER A 215 10.28 -18.41 10.12
C SER A 215 11.53 -18.61 10.96
N PHE A 216 11.37 -18.51 12.28
CA PHE A 216 12.43 -18.62 13.27
C PHE A 216 11.96 -19.56 14.39
N GLU A 217 12.44 -20.80 14.37
CA GLU A 217 12.04 -21.88 15.28
C GLU A 217 10.52 -22.10 15.34
N ARG A 218 9.83 -21.42 16.27
CA ARG A 218 8.38 -21.50 16.50
C ARG A 218 7.65 -20.19 16.18
N ILE A 219 8.36 -19.20 15.65
CA ILE A 219 7.84 -17.87 15.33
C ILE A 219 7.73 -17.73 13.82
N GLU A 220 6.52 -17.44 13.36
CA GLU A 220 6.19 -17.14 11.96
C GLU A 220 5.95 -15.64 11.83
N LEU A 221 6.85 -14.95 11.13
CA LEU A 221 6.61 -13.58 10.68
C LEU A 221 5.80 -13.61 9.39
N VAL A 222 4.84 -12.69 9.30
CA VAL A 222 3.98 -12.57 8.12
C VAL A 222 4.10 -11.19 7.48
N ARG A 223 4.16 -11.16 6.15
CA ARG A 223 4.23 -9.93 5.37
C ARG A 223 2.98 -9.06 5.48
N GLY A 224 1.83 -9.69 5.67
CA GLY A 224 0.55 -9.02 5.82
C GLY A 224 0.01 -8.45 4.51
N LEU A 225 -1.00 -7.60 4.67
CA LEU A 225 -1.90 -7.17 3.60
C LEU A 225 -1.64 -5.74 3.10
N ASP A 226 -0.92 -4.89 3.84
CA ASP A 226 -0.69 -3.49 3.40
C ASP A 226 0.20 -3.42 2.14
N PRO A 227 -0.36 -3.05 0.97
CA PRO A 227 0.40 -2.92 -0.28
C PRO A 227 1.38 -1.75 -0.29
N ASP A 228 1.31 -0.81 0.66
CA ASP A 228 2.29 0.28 0.79
C ASP A 228 3.56 -0.18 1.54
N LYS A 229 3.49 -1.30 2.27
CA LYS A 229 4.53 -1.73 3.24
C LYS A 229 5.01 -3.18 3.08
N ALA A 230 4.30 -4.02 2.34
CA ALA A 230 4.65 -5.42 2.13
C ALA A 230 6.09 -5.57 1.56
N ARG A 231 6.98 -6.24 2.31
CA ARG A 231 8.42 -6.37 1.99
C ARG A 231 8.73 -7.71 1.34
N GLY A 232 9.60 -7.70 0.33
CA GLY A 232 10.06 -8.91 -0.37
C GLY A 232 9.04 -9.54 -1.32
N GLY A 233 7.78 -9.10 -1.31
CA GLY A 233 6.73 -9.58 -2.22
C GLY A 233 5.44 -8.76 -2.14
N ALA A 234 4.51 -9.03 -3.06
CA ALA A 234 3.15 -8.49 -3.04
C ALA A 234 2.36 -8.91 -1.78
N PRO A 235 1.32 -8.20 -1.33
CA PRO A 235 0.49 -8.61 -0.19
C PRO A 235 0.11 -10.10 -0.20
N ALA A 236 0.10 -10.75 0.96
CA ALA A 236 -0.24 -12.16 1.07
C ALA A 236 -1.18 -12.46 2.24
N LEU A 237 -2.13 -13.36 1.99
CA LEU A 237 -2.96 -13.98 3.01
C LEU A 237 -2.26 -15.25 3.47
N VAL A 238 -2.04 -15.39 4.77
CA VAL A 238 -1.42 -16.60 5.33
C VAL A 238 -2.51 -17.57 5.78
N MET A 239 -2.42 -18.80 5.31
CA MET A 239 -3.31 -19.90 5.67
C MET A 239 -2.55 -20.89 6.56
N PHE A 240 -3.11 -21.20 7.72
CA PHE A 240 -2.66 -22.30 8.57
C PHE A 240 -3.64 -23.46 8.48
N ASP A 241 -3.14 -24.65 8.18
CA ASP A 241 -3.89 -25.91 8.25
C ASP A 241 -3.16 -26.80 9.27
N GLY A 242 -3.58 -26.69 10.53
CA GLY A 242 -2.83 -27.19 11.68
C GLY A 242 -1.41 -26.63 11.73
N ALA A 243 -0.41 -27.47 11.45
CA ALA A 243 1.00 -27.10 11.43
C ALA A 243 1.52 -26.71 10.03
N ALA A 244 0.72 -26.81 8.98
CA ALA A 244 1.12 -26.36 7.65
C ALA A 244 0.86 -24.85 7.50
N ARG A 245 1.80 -24.13 6.88
CA ARG A 245 1.66 -22.73 6.47
C ARG A 245 1.64 -22.66 4.95
N GLU A 246 0.70 -21.90 4.40
CA GLU A 246 0.63 -21.56 2.98
C GLU A 246 0.43 -20.05 2.82
N ASP A 247 1.24 -19.42 1.98
CA ASP A 247 1.12 -17.99 1.68
C ASP A 247 0.41 -17.83 0.33
N VAL A 248 -0.81 -17.30 0.36
CA VAL A 248 -1.60 -17.02 -0.83
C VAL A 248 -1.29 -15.59 -1.25
N VAL A 249 -0.57 -15.40 -2.36
CA VAL A 249 -0.10 -14.09 -2.82
C VAL A 249 -1.17 -13.36 -3.63
N PHE A 250 -1.26 -12.04 -3.47
CA PHE A 250 -2.11 -11.20 -4.31
C PHE A 250 -1.41 -10.84 -5.63
N ASP A 251 -1.45 -11.77 -6.58
CA ASP A 251 -0.81 -11.70 -7.90
C ASP A 251 -1.13 -10.42 -8.69
N ALA A 252 -2.28 -9.77 -8.42
CA ALA A 252 -2.63 -8.52 -9.06
C ALA A 252 -1.59 -7.41 -8.83
N ALA A 253 -0.94 -7.44 -7.65
CA ALA A 253 0.05 -6.47 -7.22
C ALA A 253 1.49 -6.80 -7.64
N ASP A 254 1.71 -7.82 -8.48
CA ASP A 254 3.03 -8.27 -8.87
C ASP A 254 3.23 -8.21 -10.41
N PRO A 255 4.04 -7.26 -10.93
CA PRO A 255 4.26 -7.13 -12.37
C PRO A 255 4.97 -8.32 -13.03
N ARG A 256 5.57 -9.23 -12.25
CA ARG A 256 6.23 -10.43 -12.80
C ARG A 256 5.23 -11.36 -13.49
N VAL A 257 3.99 -11.38 -13.02
CA VAL A 257 2.90 -12.20 -13.59
C VAL A 257 1.99 -11.42 -14.54
N TRP A 258 2.29 -10.16 -14.83
CA TRP A 258 1.51 -9.36 -15.78
C TRP A 258 1.76 -9.81 -17.23
N PRO A 259 0.78 -9.59 -18.13
CA PRO A 259 1.02 -9.69 -19.56
C PRO A 259 2.19 -8.82 -20.02
N GLU A 260 3.01 -9.33 -20.96
CA GLU A 260 4.20 -8.65 -21.47
C GLU A 260 3.93 -7.22 -21.95
N ALA A 261 2.79 -7.00 -22.64
CA ALA A 261 2.41 -5.69 -23.16
C ALA A 261 2.14 -4.67 -22.04
N GLU A 262 1.53 -5.09 -20.94
CA GLU A 262 1.24 -4.24 -19.79
C GLU A 262 2.53 -3.88 -19.05
N ARG A 263 3.39 -4.88 -18.81
CA ARG A 263 4.72 -4.67 -18.22
C ARG A 263 5.61 -3.77 -19.08
N SER A 264 5.62 -3.97 -20.40
CA SER A 264 6.35 -3.11 -21.33
C SER A 264 5.85 -1.67 -21.30
N ALA A 265 4.54 -1.46 -21.19
CA ALA A 265 3.97 -0.11 -21.07
C ALA A 265 4.39 0.60 -19.77
N PHE A 266 4.56 -0.15 -18.67
CA PHE A 266 5.12 0.37 -17.43
C PHE A 266 6.60 0.77 -17.61
N PHE A 267 7.43 -0.12 -18.17
CA PHE A 267 8.87 0.16 -18.39
C PHE A 267 9.14 1.29 -19.38
N ALA A 268 8.25 1.50 -20.36
CA ALA A 268 8.33 2.59 -21.33
C ALA A 268 8.20 3.99 -20.67
N ARG A 269 7.79 4.05 -19.40
CA ARG A 269 7.65 5.29 -18.63
C ARG A 269 8.63 5.40 -17.47
N LEU A 270 9.46 4.39 -17.25
CA LEU A 270 10.42 4.37 -16.16
C LEU A 270 11.77 4.91 -16.61
N GLY A 271 12.31 5.89 -15.90
CA GLY A 271 13.62 6.46 -16.16
C GLY A 271 14.24 7.10 -14.93
N CYS A 272 15.17 8.04 -15.12
CA CYS A 272 16.01 8.56 -14.04
C CYS A 272 15.95 10.08 -13.97
N SER A 273 16.17 10.62 -12.77
CA SER A 273 16.57 12.02 -12.59
C SER A 273 18.09 12.13 -12.61
N GLY A 274 18.62 13.09 -13.35
CA GLY A 274 20.04 13.37 -13.51
C GLY A 274 20.65 14.23 -12.40
N MET A 275 19.90 14.56 -11.35
CA MET A 275 20.20 15.47 -10.23
C MET A 275 21.63 16.04 -10.13
N LYS A 276 22.64 15.18 -9.89
CA LYS A 276 24.04 15.56 -9.62
C LYS A 276 24.98 15.39 -10.82
N ASP A 277 24.65 14.49 -11.74
CA ASP A 277 25.48 14.09 -12.89
C ASP A 277 24.57 13.82 -14.12
N PRO A 278 23.95 14.86 -14.70
CA PRO A 278 22.99 14.65 -15.77
C PRO A 278 23.64 14.06 -17.03
N VAL A 279 24.88 14.44 -17.34
CA VAL A 279 25.61 13.96 -18.52
C VAL A 279 25.96 12.47 -18.39
N GLY A 280 26.52 12.06 -17.25
CA GLY A 280 26.87 10.66 -17.01
C GLY A 280 25.65 9.75 -16.90
N VAL A 281 24.59 10.20 -16.21
CA VAL A 281 23.32 9.47 -16.12
C VAL A 281 22.67 9.31 -17.49
N LEU A 282 22.66 10.36 -18.33
CA LEU A 282 22.19 10.25 -19.72
C LEU A 282 23.00 9.23 -20.53
N GLY A 283 24.33 9.24 -20.40
CA GLY A 283 25.19 8.27 -21.08
C GLY A 283 24.87 6.83 -20.70
N ARG A 284 24.85 6.54 -19.39
CA ARG A 284 24.56 5.19 -18.87
C ARG A 284 23.11 4.77 -19.10
N GLY A 285 22.16 5.70 -18.96
CA GLY A 285 20.73 5.50 -19.17
C GLY A 285 20.38 5.27 -20.64
N THR A 286 21.01 5.98 -21.58
CA THR A 286 20.86 5.73 -23.03
C THR A 286 21.30 4.32 -23.39
N ALA A 287 22.45 3.88 -22.87
CA ALA A 287 22.93 2.51 -23.07
C ALA A 287 21.99 1.45 -22.45
N ALA A 288 21.19 1.83 -21.46
CA ALA A 288 20.17 0.99 -20.83
C ALA A 288 18.77 1.12 -21.47
N GLY A 289 18.60 1.87 -22.57
CA GLY A 289 17.29 2.09 -23.19
C GLY A 289 16.32 2.82 -22.27
N MET A 290 16.78 3.90 -21.63
CA MET A 290 15.97 4.74 -20.75
C MET A 290 15.08 5.69 -21.56
N PRO A 291 13.73 5.57 -21.51
CA PRO A 291 12.81 6.34 -22.34
C PRO A 291 12.47 7.74 -21.79
N VAL A 292 12.61 7.94 -20.48
CA VAL A 292 12.25 9.20 -19.81
C VAL A 292 13.42 9.70 -18.98
N PHE A 293 13.59 11.02 -18.90
CA PHE A 293 14.68 11.62 -18.15
C PHE A 293 14.24 12.94 -17.52
N GLU A 294 14.74 13.21 -16.32
CA GLU A 294 14.54 14.49 -15.66
C GLU A 294 15.86 15.20 -15.38
N LEU A 295 15.88 16.49 -15.66
CA LEU A 295 16.93 17.42 -15.26
C LEU A 295 16.51 18.18 -14.02
N ARG A 296 17.49 18.63 -13.23
CA ARG A 296 17.25 19.59 -12.14
C ARG A 296 17.86 20.93 -12.52
N TYR A 297 17.09 22.00 -12.39
CA TYR A 297 17.63 23.34 -12.59
C TYR A 297 18.59 23.69 -11.45
N ALA A 298 19.84 24.04 -11.80
CA ALA A 298 20.88 24.45 -10.86
C ALA A 298 21.52 25.79 -11.25
N GLY A 299 20.76 26.65 -11.95
CA GLY A 299 21.24 27.92 -12.49
C GLY A 299 21.43 27.89 -14.01
N ALA A 300 21.43 29.06 -14.64
CA ALA A 300 21.35 29.16 -16.10
C ALA A 300 22.54 28.50 -16.82
N GLU A 301 23.73 28.59 -16.25
CA GLU A 301 24.96 28.04 -16.83
C GLU A 301 24.95 26.51 -16.84
N SER A 302 24.34 25.87 -15.83
CA SER A 302 24.32 24.40 -15.68
C SER A 302 23.64 23.67 -16.83
N LEU A 303 22.65 24.30 -17.47
CA LEU A 303 21.89 23.70 -18.59
C LEU A 303 22.37 24.16 -19.97
N SER A 304 23.36 25.05 -20.01
CA SER A 304 23.96 25.58 -21.25
C SER A 304 25.21 24.79 -21.69
N ASP A 305 25.55 23.73 -20.96
CA ASP A 305 26.73 22.91 -21.22
C ASP A 305 26.63 22.15 -22.57
N PRO A 306 27.59 22.35 -23.50
CA PRO A 306 27.64 21.60 -24.76
C PRO A 306 27.65 20.07 -24.56
N ALA A 307 28.27 19.57 -23.48
CA ALA A 307 28.29 18.15 -23.17
C ALA A 307 26.90 17.61 -22.84
N LEU A 308 26.09 18.39 -22.13
CA LEU A 308 24.69 18.07 -21.84
C LEU A 308 23.85 18.05 -23.12
N SER A 309 23.97 19.07 -23.96
CA SER A 309 23.27 19.12 -25.25
C SER A 309 23.59 17.90 -26.13
N ALA A 310 24.87 17.53 -26.23
CA ALA A 310 25.30 16.34 -26.96
C ALA A 310 24.76 15.03 -26.34
N ALA A 311 24.72 14.93 -25.01
CA ALA A 311 24.17 13.77 -24.31
C ALA A 311 22.65 13.63 -24.53
N LEU A 312 21.90 14.72 -24.43
CA LEU A 312 20.46 14.75 -24.74
C LEU A 312 20.18 14.39 -26.19
N GLY A 313 21.00 14.87 -27.13
CA GLY A 313 20.89 14.51 -28.55
C GLY A 313 21.06 13.00 -28.78
N ARG A 314 22.08 12.39 -28.17
CA ARG A 314 22.27 10.93 -28.22
C ARG A 314 21.11 10.17 -27.58
N TRP A 315 20.63 10.62 -26.44
CA TRP A 315 19.51 10.01 -25.73
C TRP A 315 18.22 10.03 -26.57
N ARG A 316 17.88 11.17 -27.17
CA ARG A 316 16.74 11.30 -28.11
C ARG A 316 16.89 10.40 -29.33
N ALA A 317 18.08 10.38 -29.94
CA ALA A 317 18.36 9.49 -31.08
C ALA A 317 18.24 7.99 -30.70
N GLY A 318 18.51 7.65 -29.44
CA GLY A 318 18.34 6.31 -28.87
C GLY A 318 16.91 5.97 -28.42
N GLY A 319 15.92 6.82 -28.70
CA GLY A 319 14.51 6.59 -28.36
C GLY A 319 14.01 7.30 -27.10
N GLY A 320 14.80 8.20 -26.52
CA GLY A 320 14.37 9.08 -25.43
C GLY A 320 13.20 9.99 -25.84
N GLY A 321 12.08 9.91 -25.12
CA GLY A 321 10.81 10.53 -25.54
C GLY A 321 10.25 11.58 -24.59
N CYS A 322 10.52 11.49 -23.29
CA CYS A 322 9.99 12.43 -22.29
C CYS A 322 11.13 13.09 -21.50
N LEU A 323 11.28 14.40 -21.66
CA LEU A 323 12.24 15.21 -20.90
C LEU A 323 11.48 16.11 -19.93
N SER A 324 11.79 15.97 -18.63
CA SER A 324 11.31 16.84 -17.57
C SER A 324 12.40 17.79 -17.10
N LEU A 325 12.03 18.99 -16.67
CA LEU A 325 12.89 19.87 -15.87
C LEU A 325 12.23 20.15 -14.52
N HIS A 326 12.92 19.77 -13.44
CA HIS A 326 12.55 20.15 -12.09
C HIS A 326 12.91 21.62 -11.85
N LEU A 327 11.89 22.43 -11.60
CA LEU A 327 11.96 23.88 -11.42
C LEU A 327 12.38 24.26 -9.99
N PRO A 328 12.94 25.47 -9.79
CA PRO A 328 13.17 26.02 -8.46
C PRO A 328 11.86 26.43 -7.77
N ASP A 329 11.93 26.61 -6.45
CA ASP A 329 10.74 26.87 -5.63
C ASP A 329 10.27 28.34 -5.73
N LEU A 330 8.95 28.52 -5.66
CA LEU A 330 8.32 29.78 -5.28
C LEU A 330 8.12 29.77 -3.77
N ALA A 331 8.45 30.86 -3.07
CA ALA A 331 8.34 30.91 -1.61
C ALA A 331 7.70 32.21 -1.11
N LEU A 332 6.99 32.14 0.01
CA LEU A 332 6.69 33.32 0.83
C LEU A 332 7.57 33.24 2.08
N ARG A 333 8.38 34.28 2.32
CA ARG A 333 9.19 34.41 3.54
C ARG A 333 9.15 35.85 4.01
N ASP A 334 8.89 36.05 5.29
CA ASP A 334 8.84 37.39 5.92
C ASP A 334 7.86 38.35 5.20
N GLY A 335 6.76 37.83 4.68
CA GLY A 335 5.75 38.60 3.92
C GLY A 335 6.12 38.92 2.47
N GLU A 336 7.28 38.46 1.99
CA GLU A 336 7.76 38.71 0.62
C GLU A 336 7.75 37.44 -0.24
N ILE A 337 7.25 37.56 -1.48
CA ILE A 337 7.31 36.49 -2.48
C ILE A 337 8.70 36.45 -3.11
N ARG A 338 9.36 35.30 -3.03
CA ARG A 338 10.73 35.06 -3.52
C ARG A 338 10.76 33.94 -4.56
N GLY A 339 11.80 33.90 -5.40
CA GLY A 339 12.04 32.85 -6.40
C GLY A 339 11.52 33.14 -7.81
N VAL A 340 10.61 34.13 -7.99
CA VAL A 340 9.99 34.44 -9.30
C VAL A 340 10.99 34.66 -10.44
N PRO A 341 12.08 35.45 -10.28
CA PRO A 341 13.02 35.68 -11.38
C PRO A 341 13.76 34.41 -11.80
N GLU A 342 14.10 33.55 -10.86
CA GLU A 342 14.81 32.30 -11.11
C GLU A 342 13.90 31.26 -11.75
N LEU A 343 12.67 31.13 -11.23
CA LEU A 343 11.63 30.31 -11.80
C LEU A 343 11.32 30.67 -13.26
N ARG A 344 11.24 31.97 -13.60
CA ARG A 344 11.07 32.42 -14.98
C ARG A 344 12.23 32.01 -15.89
N ARG A 345 13.48 32.09 -15.39
CA ARG A 345 14.66 31.62 -16.15
C ARG A 345 14.62 30.12 -16.37
N ALA A 346 14.30 29.34 -15.34
CA ALA A 346 14.18 27.89 -15.44
C ALA A 346 13.08 27.48 -16.43
N ALA A 347 11.92 28.14 -16.41
CA ALA A 347 10.84 27.89 -17.37
C ALA A 347 11.27 28.19 -18.82
N LYS A 348 11.99 29.29 -19.05
CA LYS A 348 12.57 29.57 -20.38
C LYS A 348 13.53 28.45 -20.81
N GLN A 349 14.35 27.95 -19.90
CA GLN A 349 15.26 26.84 -20.21
C GLN A 349 14.53 25.54 -20.51
N ALA A 350 13.42 25.23 -19.82
CA ALA A 350 12.58 24.09 -20.17
C ALA A 350 12.08 24.18 -21.63
N VAL A 351 11.67 25.37 -22.06
CA VAL A 351 11.27 25.64 -23.46
C VAL A 351 12.45 25.46 -24.41
N ASP A 352 13.59 26.09 -24.12
CA ASP A 352 14.78 26.05 -24.98
C ASP A 352 15.32 24.61 -25.14
N LEU A 353 15.23 23.80 -24.08
CA LEU A 353 15.65 22.40 -24.09
C LEU A 353 14.65 21.49 -24.80
N GLY A 354 13.43 21.95 -25.10
CA GLY A 354 12.35 21.13 -25.64
C GLY A 354 11.89 20.07 -24.63
N CYS A 355 11.70 20.47 -23.38
CA CYS A 355 11.06 19.62 -22.38
C CYS A 355 9.60 19.36 -22.78
N SER A 356 9.12 18.14 -22.56
CA SER A 356 7.68 17.83 -22.69
C SER A 356 6.91 18.20 -21.44
N ARG A 357 7.62 18.34 -20.30
CA ARG A 357 7.02 18.64 -19.01
C ARG A 357 7.99 19.31 -18.05
N VAL A 358 7.45 19.77 -16.93
CA VAL A 358 8.22 20.21 -15.76
C VAL A 358 7.68 19.58 -14.48
N THR A 359 8.56 19.53 -13.48
CA THR A 359 8.20 19.22 -12.09
C THR A 359 8.37 20.48 -11.26
N TRP A 360 7.38 20.83 -10.46
CA TRP A 360 7.36 22.06 -9.70
C TRP A 360 6.68 21.85 -8.36
N HIS A 361 7.36 22.08 -7.26
CA HIS A 361 6.73 22.01 -5.95
C HIS A 361 5.58 23.01 -5.80
N VAL A 362 4.66 22.69 -4.89
CA VAL A 362 3.82 23.71 -4.25
C VAL A 362 4.65 24.87 -3.67
N PRO A 363 4.06 26.06 -3.41
CA PRO A 363 4.80 27.16 -2.81
C PRO A 363 5.36 26.80 -1.42
N ARG A 364 6.60 27.22 -1.15
CA ARG A 364 7.23 27.11 0.18
C ARG A 364 6.68 28.20 1.10
N ILE A 365 5.74 27.82 1.95
CA ILE A 365 5.04 28.67 2.91
C ILE A 365 4.51 27.79 4.05
N ALA A 366 4.34 28.34 5.26
CA ALA A 366 3.63 27.65 6.33
C ALA A 366 2.17 27.36 5.91
N ALA A 367 1.66 26.16 6.22
CA ALA A 367 0.31 25.76 5.80
C ALA A 367 -0.77 26.73 6.33
N ALA A 368 -0.60 27.26 7.54
CA ALA A 368 -1.53 28.23 8.14
C ALA A 368 -1.55 29.60 7.44
N GLU A 369 -0.48 29.99 6.74
CA GLU A 369 -0.38 31.28 6.04
C GLU A 369 -0.89 31.21 4.60
N PHE A 370 -0.94 30.01 4.01
CA PHE A 370 -1.34 29.81 2.62
C PHE A 370 -2.69 30.45 2.26
N PRO A 371 -3.78 30.29 3.05
CA PRO A 371 -5.08 30.88 2.69
C PRO A 371 -5.04 32.40 2.49
N GLY A 372 -4.21 33.11 3.25
CA GLY A 372 -4.05 34.57 3.13
C GLY A 372 -3.13 35.00 1.99
N ALA A 373 -2.25 34.12 1.52
CA ALA A 373 -1.24 34.41 0.50
C ALA A 373 -1.55 33.77 -0.88
N ALA A 374 -2.50 32.86 -0.95
CA ALA A 374 -2.80 32.01 -2.10
C ALA A 374 -2.94 32.81 -3.40
N GLU A 375 -3.74 33.87 -3.40
CA GLU A 375 -3.93 34.69 -4.59
C GLU A 375 -2.65 35.43 -5.04
N ALA A 376 -1.85 35.93 -4.09
CA ALA A 376 -0.63 36.65 -4.41
C ALA A 376 0.43 35.70 -4.99
N LEU A 377 0.55 34.50 -4.42
CA LEU A 377 1.40 33.43 -4.94
C LEU A 377 0.94 32.98 -6.33
N GLN A 378 -0.36 32.78 -6.53
CA GLN A 378 -0.92 32.43 -7.85
C GLN A 378 -0.61 33.51 -8.89
N ARG A 379 -0.83 34.79 -8.58
CA ARG A 379 -0.51 35.90 -9.51
C ARG A 379 0.98 35.95 -9.86
N ALA A 380 1.85 35.61 -8.92
CA ALA A 380 3.30 35.53 -9.16
C ALA A 380 3.68 34.32 -10.04
N ALA A 381 2.99 33.19 -9.86
CA ALA A 381 3.18 31.95 -10.62
C ALA A 381 2.64 32.01 -12.06
N GLU A 382 1.54 32.75 -12.28
CA GLU A 382 0.78 32.73 -13.53
C GLU A 382 1.62 32.99 -14.80
N PRO A 383 2.50 34.01 -14.86
CA PRO A 383 3.26 34.28 -16.08
C PRO A 383 4.24 33.15 -16.44
N VAL A 384 4.74 32.43 -15.44
CA VAL A 384 5.63 31.28 -15.63
C VAL A 384 4.82 30.09 -16.14
N ALA A 385 3.71 29.79 -15.48
CA ALA A 385 2.84 28.69 -15.88
C ALA A 385 2.32 28.89 -17.32
N ARG A 386 1.88 30.11 -17.67
CA ARG A 386 1.44 30.46 -19.02
C ARG A 386 2.53 30.24 -20.07
N MET A 387 3.78 30.67 -19.79
CA MET A 387 4.92 30.44 -20.68
C MET A 387 5.13 28.95 -21.00
N LEU A 388 5.05 28.09 -19.99
CA LEU A 388 5.20 26.64 -20.15
C LEU A 388 4.02 26.05 -20.94
N LEU A 389 2.80 26.46 -20.61
CA LEU A 389 1.60 25.98 -21.27
C LEU A 389 1.55 26.40 -22.74
N ASP A 390 1.87 27.64 -23.06
CA ASP A 390 1.92 28.13 -24.46
C ASP A 390 2.95 27.36 -25.29
N ALA A 391 4.01 26.86 -24.67
CA ALA A 391 5.03 26.02 -25.30
C ALA A 391 4.66 24.52 -25.41
N GLY A 392 3.45 24.13 -25.03
CA GLY A 392 3.03 22.71 -25.08
C GLY A 392 3.56 21.86 -23.93
N ILE A 393 4.19 22.45 -22.91
CA ILE A 393 4.79 21.76 -21.76
C ILE A 393 3.72 21.48 -20.69
N GLU A 394 3.70 20.28 -20.13
CA GLU A 394 2.85 19.91 -18.98
C GLU A 394 3.50 20.29 -17.65
N ILE A 395 2.70 20.65 -16.65
CA ILE A 395 3.18 21.05 -15.32
C ILE A 395 2.74 19.99 -14.31
N GLY A 396 3.71 19.32 -13.67
CA GLY A 396 3.45 18.44 -12.54
C GLY A 396 3.74 19.14 -11.21
N ILE A 397 2.71 19.31 -10.38
CA ILE A 397 2.83 19.89 -9.04
C ILE A 397 3.24 18.82 -8.05
N GLU A 398 4.38 18.99 -7.40
CA GLU A 398 4.95 17.98 -6.52
C GLU A 398 4.65 18.23 -5.04
N ASN A 399 4.28 17.16 -4.32
CA ASN A 399 4.09 17.18 -2.87
C ASN A 399 5.42 17.30 -2.14
N LEU A 400 5.35 17.85 -0.93
CA LEU A 400 6.47 18.00 -0.03
C LEU A 400 6.35 17.04 1.17
N HIS A 401 7.35 17.08 2.04
CA HIS A 401 7.42 16.24 3.23
C HIS A 401 8.01 17.00 4.41
N LEU A 402 7.71 16.53 5.62
CA LEU A 402 8.30 17.05 6.86
C LEU A 402 9.83 16.98 6.80
N THR A 403 10.46 18.12 7.07
CA THR A 403 11.90 18.18 7.29
C THR A 403 12.25 17.65 8.69
N PRO A 404 13.46 17.11 8.91
CA PRO A 404 13.86 16.62 10.24
C PRO A 404 13.67 17.69 11.33
N GLY A 405 12.87 17.37 12.36
CA GLY A 405 12.55 18.26 13.48
C GLY A 405 11.35 19.19 13.27
N GLU A 406 10.73 19.20 12.09
CA GLU A 406 9.51 19.95 11.82
C GLU A 406 8.29 19.27 12.47
N ALA A 407 7.46 20.04 13.16
CA ALA A 407 6.22 19.55 13.77
C ALA A 407 5.05 19.58 12.77
N PRO A 408 4.17 18.56 12.74
CA PRO A 408 3.00 18.52 11.84
C PRO A 408 2.08 19.74 11.95
N GLU A 409 2.04 20.42 13.10
CA GLU A 409 1.17 21.57 13.37
C GLU A 409 1.72 22.89 12.81
N THR A 410 3.05 23.00 12.66
CA THR A 410 3.73 24.21 12.17
C THR A 410 4.38 23.98 10.81
N ARG A 411 3.93 22.93 10.12
CA ARG A 411 4.51 22.46 8.87
C ARG A 411 4.31 23.43 7.71
N ASN A 412 5.11 23.25 6.67
CA ASN A 412 4.83 23.85 5.38
C ASN A 412 3.61 23.23 4.67
N PHE A 413 3.10 23.98 3.70
CA PHE A 413 2.05 23.59 2.78
C PHE A 413 2.51 22.50 1.79
N GLY A 414 1.58 21.69 1.31
CA GLY A 414 1.77 20.63 0.31
C GLY A 414 2.17 19.28 0.89
N TYR A 415 1.90 19.03 2.17
CA TYR A 415 2.27 17.78 2.85
C TYR A 415 1.11 16.78 2.85
N VAL A 416 -0.09 17.20 2.43
CA VAL A 416 -1.28 16.34 2.32
C VAL A 416 -1.95 16.49 0.95
N PRO A 417 -2.75 15.50 0.49
CA PRO A 417 -3.35 15.53 -0.85
C PRO A 417 -4.17 16.79 -1.13
N GLU A 418 -4.94 17.25 -0.14
CA GLU A 418 -5.86 18.38 -0.29
C GLU A 418 -5.13 19.68 -0.62
N GLU A 419 -3.95 19.89 -0.05
CA GLU A 419 -3.13 21.08 -0.29
C GLU A 419 -2.54 21.08 -1.70
N CYS A 420 -2.10 19.92 -2.18
CA CYS A 420 -1.63 19.80 -3.55
C CYS A 420 -2.77 20.05 -4.54
N ARG A 421 -3.97 19.50 -4.27
CA ARG A 421 -5.17 19.76 -5.06
C ARG A 421 -5.53 21.24 -5.09
N GLU A 422 -5.56 21.89 -3.93
CA GLU A 422 -5.90 23.32 -3.80
C GLU A 422 -4.99 24.19 -4.68
N TRP A 423 -3.68 23.94 -4.68
CA TRP A 423 -2.76 24.68 -5.55
C TRP A 423 -2.94 24.37 -7.04
N ILE A 424 -3.15 23.11 -7.40
CA ILE A 424 -3.41 22.70 -8.79
C ILE A 424 -4.68 23.38 -9.31
N GLU A 425 -5.78 23.34 -8.55
CA GLU A 425 -7.06 23.95 -8.91
C GLU A 425 -6.95 25.47 -9.04
N LEU A 426 -6.23 26.12 -8.12
CA LEU A 426 -6.01 27.56 -8.14
C LEU A 426 -5.25 28.00 -9.41
N LEU A 427 -4.25 27.23 -9.85
CA LEU A 427 -3.55 27.49 -11.11
C LEU A 427 -4.46 27.21 -12.33
N ARG A 428 -5.15 26.07 -12.37
CA ARG A 428 -6.03 25.68 -13.49
C ARG A 428 -7.14 26.69 -13.71
N TRP A 429 -7.80 27.13 -12.65
CA TRP A 429 -8.93 28.08 -12.72
C TRP A 429 -8.54 29.39 -13.39
N LYS A 430 -7.34 29.91 -13.10
CA LYS A 430 -6.88 31.20 -13.62
C LYS A 430 -6.32 31.11 -15.04
N LEU A 431 -5.82 29.94 -15.42
CA LEU A 431 -5.20 29.70 -16.71
C LEU A 431 -6.13 29.02 -17.72
N ASP A 432 -7.33 28.62 -17.31
CA ASP A 432 -8.34 27.92 -18.12
C ASP A 432 -7.78 26.66 -18.81
N CYS A 433 -7.02 25.84 -18.06
CA CYS A 433 -6.15 24.79 -18.62
C CYS A 433 -6.30 23.41 -17.95
N CYS A 434 -7.53 22.93 -17.75
CA CYS A 434 -7.87 21.84 -16.84
C CYS A 434 -7.04 20.54 -16.93
N SER A 435 -6.48 20.16 -18.08
CA SER A 435 -5.79 18.87 -18.24
C SER A 435 -4.26 18.91 -18.25
N ARG A 436 -3.63 20.10 -18.26
CA ARG A 436 -2.18 20.23 -18.50
C ARG A 436 -1.34 20.59 -17.27
N ILE A 437 -2.02 20.98 -16.20
CA ILE A 437 -1.44 21.07 -14.86
C ILE A 437 -2.00 19.89 -14.09
N GLY A 438 -1.14 19.05 -13.50
CA GLY A 438 -1.54 17.86 -12.76
C GLY A 438 -0.64 17.65 -11.56
N PHE A 439 -0.78 16.49 -10.92
CA PHE A 439 -0.03 16.13 -9.74
C PHE A 439 1.22 15.32 -10.12
N HIS A 440 2.40 15.75 -9.68
CA HIS A 440 3.61 14.95 -9.72
C HIS A 440 3.77 14.27 -8.36
N PHE A 441 3.55 12.97 -8.29
CA PHE A 441 3.54 12.30 -7.00
C PHE A 441 4.93 11.80 -6.60
N ASP A 442 5.50 12.38 -5.54
CA ASP A 442 6.66 11.82 -4.85
C ASP A 442 6.20 10.88 -3.72
N LEU A 443 6.39 9.58 -3.97
CA LEU A 443 6.03 8.52 -3.02
C LEU A 443 6.89 8.54 -1.76
N GLY A 444 8.16 8.92 -1.91
CA GLY A 444 9.09 8.98 -0.80
C GLY A 444 8.80 10.14 0.14
N HIS A 445 8.42 11.28 -0.40
CA HIS A 445 7.90 12.41 0.37
C HIS A 445 6.65 12.02 1.17
N ALA A 446 5.68 11.37 0.54
CA ALA A 446 4.48 10.90 1.25
C ALA A 446 4.81 9.89 2.36
N ARG A 447 5.81 9.03 2.14
CA ARG A 447 6.26 8.06 3.16
C ARG A 447 7.04 8.73 4.30
N ASN A 448 7.91 9.68 3.98
CA ASN A 448 8.75 10.43 4.92
C ASN A 448 8.01 11.64 5.50
N ASN A 449 6.76 11.45 5.90
CA ASN A 449 5.91 12.52 6.39
C ASN A 449 5.48 12.29 7.84
N GLY A 450 6.32 11.62 8.63
CA GLY A 450 6.10 11.35 10.05
C GLY A 450 4.70 10.78 10.34
N GLU A 451 3.99 11.40 11.28
CA GLU A 451 2.61 11.00 11.62
C GLU A 451 1.61 11.16 10.47
N LEU A 452 1.84 12.11 9.55
CA LEU A 452 0.95 12.35 8.42
C LEU A 452 0.96 11.18 7.45
N ALA A 453 2.07 10.45 7.31
CA ALA A 453 2.13 9.24 6.48
C ALA A 453 1.21 8.11 7.00
N GLY A 454 0.82 8.17 8.28
CA GLY A 454 -0.21 7.28 8.84
C GLY A 454 -1.63 7.75 8.52
N ARG A 455 -1.87 9.08 8.54
CA ARG A 455 -3.19 9.71 8.30
C ARG A 455 -3.56 9.79 6.82
N HIS A 456 -2.55 9.98 5.97
CA HIS A 456 -2.63 10.06 4.51
C HIS A 456 -1.64 9.04 3.96
N THR A 457 -2.05 7.78 3.90
CA THR A 457 -1.22 6.69 3.38
C THR A 457 -0.95 6.91 1.90
N ILE A 458 0.09 6.29 1.33
CA ILE A 458 0.37 6.35 -0.12
C ILE A 458 -0.88 5.96 -0.92
N SER A 459 -1.61 4.95 -0.46
CA SER A 459 -2.88 4.55 -1.06
C SER A 459 -4.00 5.61 -1.00
N ASP A 460 -3.99 6.51 -0.01
CA ASP A 460 -4.92 7.66 0.02
C ASP A 460 -4.54 8.71 -1.03
N TRP A 461 -3.25 8.94 -1.28
CA TRP A 461 -2.79 9.83 -2.36
C TRP A 461 -3.28 9.35 -3.73
N TYR A 462 -3.23 8.05 -4.01
CA TYR A 462 -3.79 7.50 -5.25
C TYR A 462 -5.31 7.67 -5.33
N ALA A 463 -6.01 7.45 -4.22
CA ALA A 463 -7.46 7.55 -4.18
C ALA A 463 -7.98 8.97 -4.38
N GLU A 464 -7.21 9.95 -3.91
CA GLU A 464 -7.54 11.37 -4.00
C GLU A 464 -7.08 11.96 -5.34
N LEU A 465 -5.80 11.81 -5.70
CA LEU A 465 -5.19 12.55 -6.81
C LEU A 465 -4.82 11.67 -8.00
N GLY A 466 -5.12 10.37 -7.99
CA GLY A 466 -4.58 9.43 -8.98
C GLY A 466 -4.94 9.73 -10.44
N ASP A 467 -6.16 10.22 -10.70
CA ASP A 467 -6.61 10.66 -12.02
C ASP A 467 -6.05 12.03 -12.42
N GLU A 468 -5.44 12.75 -11.49
CA GLU A 468 -4.71 14.00 -11.72
C GLU A 468 -3.20 13.77 -11.85
N ILE A 469 -2.70 12.58 -11.49
CA ILE A 469 -1.27 12.28 -11.56
C ILE A 469 -0.81 12.41 -13.01
N ASN A 470 0.21 13.23 -13.24
CA ASN A 470 0.88 13.32 -14.52
C ASN A 470 2.35 12.91 -14.43
N GLY A 471 2.94 12.68 -13.25
CA GLY A 471 4.32 12.20 -13.07
C GLY A 471 4.56 11.55 -11.71
N PHE A 472 5.68 10.83 -11.58
CA PHE A 472 6.10 10.26 -10.30
C PHE A 472 7.59 10.45 -10.03
N HIS A 473 7.92 10.71 -8.78
CA HIS A 473 9.25 10.47 -8.24
C HIS A 473 9.25 9.18 -7.43
N LEU A 474 10.21 8.31 -7.78
CA LEU A 474 10.40 7.01 -7.17
C LEU A 474 11.77 6.94 -6.53
N HIS A 475 11.79 6.68 -5.23
CA HIS A 475 12.99 6.37 -4.48
C HIS A 475 12.62 5.62 -3.20
N GLN A 476 13.60 5.01 -2.53
CA GLN A 476 13.38 4.47 -1.19
C GLN A 476 13.55 5.55 -0.13
N VAL A 477 13.06 5.21 1.06
CA VAL A 477 13.35 5.89 2.31
C VAL A 477 14.06 4.87 3.19
N VAL A 478 15.09 5.29 3.91
CA VAL A 478 15.73 4.46 4.95
C VAL A 478 15.59 5.15 6.30
N GLN A 479 15.56 4.35 7.36
CA GLN A 479 15.49 4.83 8.73
C GLN A 479 16.76 4.43 9.46
N ASP A 480 17.43 5.40 10.08
CA ASP A 480 18.57 5.17 10.95
C ASP A 480 18.13 4.63 12.32
N GLY A 481 19.07 4.13 13.10
CA GLY A 481 18.80 3.57 14.43
C GLY A 481 18.23 4.57 15.46
N ASP A 482 18.41 5.87 15.23
CA ASP A 482 17.83 6.94 16.04
C ASP A 482 16.41 7.37 15.58
N GLY A 483 15.90 6.75 14.51
CA GLY A 483 14.60 7.03 13.93
C GLY A 483 14.60 8.07 12.81
N THR A 484 15.74 8.70 12.51
CA THR A 484 15.87 9.68 11.42
C THR A 484 15.61 9.03 10.06
N LEU A 485 14.84 9.71 9.21
CA LEU A 485 14.48 9.22 7.88
C LEU A 485 15.27 9.94 6.78
N HIS A 486 15.86 9.18 5.87
CA HIS A 486 16.59 9.67 4.71
C HIS A 486 15.85 9.37 3.41
N ASN A 487 15.59 10.40 2.62
CA ASN A 487 14.95 10.32 1.30
C ASN A 487 15.96 10.12 0.17
N HIS A 488 15.45 9.84 -1.03
CA HIS A 488 16.20 9.69 -2.28
C HIS A 488 17.25 8.57 -2.23
N MET A 489 16.92 7.49 -1.52
CA MET A 489 17.77 6.30 -1.41
C MET A 489 17.53 5.34 -2.58
N PRO A 490 18.53 4.54 -2.97
CA PRO A 490 18.41 3.59 -4.08
C PRO A 490 17.19 2.68 -3.97
N LEU A 491 16.47 2.54 -5.07
CA LEU A 491 15.39 1.58 -5.21
C LEU A 491 15.93 0.34 -5.94
N THR A 492 16.37 -0.65 -5.18
CA THR A 492 17.01 -1.88 -5.70
C THR A 492 16.03 -3.04 -5.86
N GLU A 493 14.89 -2.97 -5.17
CA GLU A 493 13.83 -3.99 -5.19
C GLU A 493 12.45 -3.33 -5.25
N PRO A 494 11.45 -3.97 -5.88
CA PRO A 494 10.10 -3.42 -6.02
C PRO A 494 9.31 -3.43 -4.70
N PHE A 495 9.62 -4.35 -3.79
CA PHE A 495 8.91 -4.53 -2.52
C PHE A 495 9.84 -4.20 -1.36
N GLY A 496 10.27 -2.94 -1.32
CA GLY A 496 11.32 -2.44 -0.43
C GLY A 496 10.90 -2.32 1.04
N THR A 497 11.89 -1.97 1.87
CA THR A 497 11.75 -1.94 3.33
C THR A 497 10.74 -0.89 3.81
N LEU A 498 10.89 0.39 3.44
CA LEU A 498 9.92 1.40 3.87
C LEU A 498 8.85 1.68 2.84
N ILE A 499 9.13 1.46 1.55
CA ILE A 499 8.16 1.64 0.47
C ILE A 499 8.09 0.35 -0.34
N SER A 500 6.90 -0.24 -0.35
CA SER A 500 6.52 -1.26 -1.32
C SER A 500 5.84 -0.60 -2.51
N LEU A 501 6.26 -0.93 -3.74
CA LEU A 501 5.59 -0.46 -4.95
C LEU A 501 4.33 -1.29 -5.28
N ALA A 502 3.97 -2.28 -4.46
CA ALA A 502 2.78 -3.11 -4.68
C ALA A 502 1.50 -2.27 -4.82
N SER A 503 1.35 -1.20 -4.03
CA SER A 503 0.20 -0.30 -4.16
C SER A 503 0.22 0.51 -5.46
N LEU A 504 1.40 0.96 -5.93
CA LEU A 504 1.54 1.60 -7.25
C LEU A 504 1.16 0.62 -8.37
N PHE A 505 1.63 -0.62 -8.31
CA PHE A 505 1.34 -1.64 -9.31
C PHE A 505 -0.16 -1.95 -9.38
N LEU A 506 -0.82 -2.09 -8.23
CA LEU A 506 -2.27 -2.24 -8.16
C LEU A 506 -2.99 -1.03 -8.73
N ALA A 507 -2.62 0.17 -8.29
CA ALA A 507 -3.26 1.40 -8.71
C ALA A 507 -3.13 1.59 -10.23
N TRP A 508 -1.96 1.27 -10.79
CA TRP A 508 -1.68 1.29 -12.22
C TRP A 508 -2.60 0.35 -12.99
N ARG A 509 -2.59 -0.93 -12.63
CA ARG A 509 -3.35 -1.98 -13.32
C ARG A 509 -4.86 -1.78 -13.25
N ARG A 510 -5.33 -1.08 -12.22
CA ARG A 510 -6.75 -0.75 -12.02
C ARG A 510 -7.15 0.60 -12.61
N GLY A 511 -6.22 1.33 -13.22
CA GLY A 511 -6.49 2.67 -13.74
C GLY A 511 -6.90 3.66 -12.64
N ARG A 512 -6.45 3.42 -11.40
CA ARG A 512 -6.61 4.37 -10.29
C ARG A 512 -5.61 5.51 -10.36
N VAL A 513 -4.48 5.28 -11.03
CA VAL A 513 -3.52 6.32 -11.39
C VAL A 513 -3.36 6.38 -12.90
N ASN A 514 -3.12 7.58 -13.43
CA ASN A 514 -2.79 7.71 -14.84
C ASN A 514 -1.44 7.08 -15.17
N PRO A 515 -1.31 6.44 -16.36
CA PRO A 515 -0.03 5.98 -16.87
C PRO A 515 0.95 7.12 -17.19
N SER A 516 1.74 7.51 -16.20
CA SER A 516 2.59 8.71 -16.24
C SER A 516 4.09 8.39 -16.22
N PRO A 517 4.97 9.29 -16.73
CA PRO A 517 6.41 9.18 -16.57
C PRO A 517 6.83 9.08 -15.11
N MET A 518 7.79 8.20 -14.82
CA MET A 518 8.34 7.92 -13.50
C MET A 518 9.85 8.16 -13.51
N PHE A 519 10.34 8.97 -12.57
CA PHE A 519 11.74 9.32 -12.45
C PHE A 519 12.31 8.74 -11.16
N LEU A 520 13.35 7.92 -11.30
CA LEU A 520 14.16 7.45 -10.18
C LEU A 520 15.02 8.62 -9.68
N GLU A 521 14.59 9.27 -8.61
CA GLU A 521 15.26 10.43 -8.03
C GLU A 521 16.17 9.99 -6.87
N ILE A 522 17.39 9.58 -7.21
CA ILE A 522 18.35 8.99 -6.28
C ILE A 522 19.49 10.00 -6.00
N ARG A 523 19.71 10.33 -4.72
CA ARG A 523 20.81 11.21 -4.27
C ARG A 523 22.05 10.44 -3.85
N GLU A 524 21.86 9.25 -3.26
CA GLU A 524 22.93 8.43 -2.69
C GLU A 524 23.07 7.12 -3.46
N GLY A 525 23.66 7.19 -4.65
CA GLY A 525 23.86 6.04 -5.53
C GLY A 525 23.72 6.42 -7.00
N ASP A 526 23.78 5.42 -7.89
CA ASP A 526 23.52 5.61 -9.31
C ASP A 526 22.04 5.31 -9.63
N PRO A 527 21.23 6.29 -10.06
CA PRO A 527 19.83 6.04 -10.44
C PRO A 527 19.69 5.04 -11.59
N VAL A 528 20.72 4.88 -12.45
CA VAL A 528 20.69 3.90 -13.54
C VAL A 528 20.82 2.46 -13.00
N ASP A 529 21.50 2.26 -11.87
CA ASP A 529 21.57 0.95 -11.24
C ASP A 529 20.25 0.58 -10.56
N SER A 530 19.53 1.55 -9.98
CA SER A 530 18.14 1.35 -9.54
C SER A 530 17.22 1.01 -10.71
N LEU A 531 17.35 1.69 -11.85
CA LEU A 531 16.58 1.40 -13.07
C LEU A 531 16.78 -0.06 -13.52
N ARG A 532 18.04 -0.49 -13.63
CA ARG A 532 18.39 -1.87 -14.03
C ARG A 532 17.89 -2.89 -13.02
N SER A 533 18.04 -2.61 -11.73
CA SER A 533 17.63 -3.51 -10.65
C SER A 533 16.11 -3.69 -10.62
N LEU A 534 15.36 -2.61 -10.77
CA LEU A 534 13.89 -2.67 -10.84
C LEU A 534 13.43 -3.43 -12.09
N ARG A 535 13.97 -3.11 -13.27
CA ARG A 535 13.65 -3.82 -14.52
C ARG A 535 13.93 -5.32 -14.41
N ARG A 536 15.11 -5.70 -13.91
CA ARG A 536 15.49 -7.11 -13.69
C ARG A 536 14.54 -7.80 -12.72
N SER A 537 14.25 -7.16 -11.58
CA SER A 537 13.37 -7.72 -10.54
C SER A 537 11.94 -7.92 -11.02
N LEU A 538 11.50 -7.13 -11.99
CA LEU A 538 10.17 -7.21 -12.60
C LEU A 538 10.13 -8.07 -13.87
N GLY A 539 11.23 -8.73 -14.23
CA GLY A 539 11.28 -9.67 -15.35
C GLY A 539 11.46 -9.05 -16.73
N ALA A 540 12.08 -7.87 -16.82
CA ALA A 540 12.61 -7.38 -18.10
C ALA A 540 13.71 -8.33 -18.60
N GLN A 541 13.58 -8.78 -19.84
CA GLN A 541 14.58 -9.63 -20.51
C GLN A 541 15.76 -8.82 -21.01
#